data_AF-A0A7C6WB88-F1
#
_entry.id   AF-A0A7C6WB88-F1
#
_cell.length_a   1.000
_cell.length_b   1.000
_cell.length_c   1.000
_cell.angle_alpha   90.00
_cell.angle_beta   90.00
_cell.angle_gamma   90.00
#
_symmetry.space_group_name_H-M   'P 1'
#
loop_
_entity.id
_entity.type
_entity.pdbx_description
1 polymer ?
#
loop_
_entity_poly.entity_id
_entity_poly.type
_entity_poly.pdbx_seq_one_letter_code
_entity_poly.pdbx_strand_id
1 'polypeptide(L)'
;MGFRKSESEYLTRSHEPFLYDETPIIDNKEKFKKLLKLSEEDNKVSFREHKLVNMDLSGCDLRDLDFWRASFEKCNLTNTDLSRSVMDDVSFYDCQIRGMKMRDCNARGASFRYHDMEGVDLSGANIYASILEDAINQDKIVTDERTKWFRMTCPEEGPFIAWKCCTDLRVVMMLVPAEAKRCMATQESGRVSKAKVLSIKSIDERESYEWAQSTVDPDFYYEVGKWVEPANGFQENRWKDSSPGIHFFIDRQQCIDYQAK
;
A
#
# COMPACT_ATOMS: atom_id res chain seq x y z
N MET A 1 -4.91 -24.92 3.19
CA MET A 1 -4.22 -24.48 1.97
C MET A 1 -4.59 -23.01 1.79
N GLY A 2 -3.76 -22.11 2.31
CA GLY A 2 -4.12 -20.70 2.43
C GLY A 2 -4.10 -20.03 1.06
N PHE A 3 -5.26 -19.53 0.61
CA PHE A 3 -5.34 -18.67 -0.56
C PHE A 3 -4.60 -17.36 -0.23
N ARG A 4 -3.38 -17.18 -0.76
CA ARG A 4 -2.83 -15.83 -0.94
C ARG A 4 -3.70 -15.17 -2.00
N LYS A 5 -4.57 -14.25 -1.59
CA LYS A 5 -5.34 -13.38 -2.48
C LYS A 5 -4.38 -12.57 -3.35
N SER A 6 -4.72 -12.37 -4.62
CA SER A 6 -3.95 -11.57 -5.57
C SER A 6 -3.99 -10.08 -5.20
N GLU A 7 -2.93 -9.35 -5.54
CA GLU A 7 -2.76 -7.93 -5.20
C GLU A 7 -3.86 -7.01 -5.76
N SER A 8 -4.57 -7.45 -6.80
CA SER A 8 -5.71 -6.73 -7.37
C SER A 8 -6.86 -6.52 -6.39
N GLU A 9 -7.00 -7.36 -5.36
CA GLU A 9 -7.98 -7.15 -4.30
C GLU A 9 -7.60 -6.04 -3.30
N TYR A 10 -6.34 -5.62 -3.22
CA TYR A 10 -5.96 -4.50 -2.33
C TYR A 10 -6.39 -3.14 -2.90
N LEU A 11 -6.43 -3.04 -4.23
CA LEU A 11 -6.67 -1.80 -4.98
C LEU A 11 -8.15 -1.41 -5.08
N THR A 12 -9.08 -2.36 -4.89
CA THR A 12 -10.54 -2.14 -4.98
C THR A 12 -11.26 -2.07 -3.63
N ARG A 13 -10.55 -2.26 -2.51
CA ARG A 13 -11.18 -2.32 -1.18
C ARG A 13 -11.83 -0.98 -0.85
N SER A 14 -13.16 -0.99 -0.86
CA SER A 14 -14.04 0.02 -0.27
C SER A 14 -13.57 0.33 1.16
N HIS A 15 -14.02 1.46 1.69
CA HIS A 15 -13.76 1.88 3.06
C HIS A 15 -14.36 0.93 4.13
N GLU A 16 -14.76 -0.27 3.74
CA GLU A 16 -15.43 -1.23 4.60
C GLU A 16 -14.41 -2.13 5.32
N PRO A 17 -14.70 -2.47 6.59
CA PRO A 17 -13.88 -3.40 7.37
C PRO A 17 -13.72 -4.74 6.66
N PHE A 18 -12.65 -5.48 6.96
CA PHE A 18 -12.58 -6.91 6.65
C PHE A 18 -13.66 -7.65 7.45
N LEU A 19 -14.86 -7.78 6.87
CA LEU A 19 -15.98 -8.47 7.51
C LEU A 19 -15.95 -9.95 7.12
N TYR A 20 -15.64 -10.79 8.10
CA TYR A 20 -16.06 -12.20 8.10
C TYR A 20 -17.30 -12.32 8.99
N ASP A 21 -18.30 -13.13 8.59
CA ASP A 21 -19.57 -13.29 9.33
C ASP A 21 -19.39 -13.70 10.81
N GLU A 22 -18.21 -14.19 11.21
CA GLU A 22 -17.88 -14.64 12.58
C GLU A 22 -16.80 -13.79 13.28
N THR A 23 -16.51 -12.57 12.79
CA THR A 23 -15.44 -11.71 13.34
C THR A 23 -15.68 -11.36 14.82
N PRO A 24 -14.80 -11.73 15.76
CA PRO A 24 -15.00 -11.44 17.19
C PRO A 24 -14.98 -9.93 17.48
N ILE A 25 -16.04 -9.44 18.12
CA ILE A 25 -16.20 -8.01 18.44
C ILE A 25 -15.76 -7.71 19.88
N ILE A 26 -14.95 -6.69 20.05
CA ILE A 26 -14.59 -6.07 21.33
C ILE A 26 -15.13 -4.64 21.30
N ASP A 27 -16.23 -4.41 22.02
CA ASP A 27 -17.03 -3.19 21.98
C ASP A 27 -16.89 -2.32 23.25
N ASN A 28 -16.07 -2.75 24.19
CA ASN A 28 -15.84 -2.01 25.43
C ASN A 28 -14.45 -2.27 26.01
N LYS A 29 -13.93 -1.23 26.67
CA LYS A 29 -12.57 -1.19 27.22
C LYS A 29 -12.33 -2.22 28.33
N GLU A 30 -13.36 -2.59 29.09
CA GLU A 30 -13.20 -3.58 30.18
C GLU A 30 -13.06 -5.01 29.64
N LYS A 31 -13.82 -5.36 28.60
CA LYS A 31 -13.62 -6.61 27.85
C LYS A 31 -12.22 -6.65 27.24
N PHE A 32 -11.79 -5.55 26.63
CA PHE A 32 -10.45 -5.45 26.04
C PHE A 32 -9.34 -5.67 27.09
N LYS A 33 -9.39 -4.94 28.21
CA LYS A 33 -8.44 -5.12 29.33
C LYS A 33 -8.45 -6.53 29.91
N LYS A 34 -9.63 -7.16 30.01
CA LYS A 34 -9.73 -8.54 30.49
C LYS A 34 -9.01 -9.49 29.54
N LEU A 35 -9.18 -9.33 28.24
CA LEU A 35 -8.49 -10.13 27.22
C LEU A 35 -6.97 -9.91 27.26
N LEU A 36 -6.52 -8.67 27.42
CA LEU A 36 -5.09 -8.36 27.61
C LEU A 36 -4.49 -9.16 28.78
N LYS A 37 -5.15 -9.12 29.95
CA LYS A 37 -4.67 -9.85 31.15
C LYS A 37 -4.68 -11.37 30.98
N LEU A 38 -5.75 -11.93 30.40
CA LEU A 38 -5.86 -13.37 30.20
C LEU A 38 -4.76 -13.92 29.28
N SER A 39 -4.31 -13.11 28.33
CA SER A 39 -3.34 -13.56 27.34
C SER A 39 -1.88 -13.29 27.72
N GLU A 40 -1.63 -12.46 28.75
CA GLU A 40 -0.33 -12.42 29.45
C GLU A 40 -0.02 -13.76 30.13
N GLU A 41 -1.04 -14.45 30.65
CA GLU A 41 -0.90 -15.76 31.31
C GLU A 41 -0.56 -16.88 30.31
N ASP A 42 -0.99 -16.75 29.04
CA ASP A 42 -0.79 -17.72 27.95
C ASP A 42 0.39 -17.35 27.00
N ASN A 43 1.23 -16.37 27.36
CA ASN A 43 2.41 -15.93 26.61
C ASN A 43 2.17 -15.45 25.15
N LYS A 44 0.93 -15.17 24.74
CA LYS A 44 0.65 -14.53 23.45
C LYS A 44 -0.67 -13.75 23.46
N VAL A 45 -0.57 -12.43 23.60
CA VAL A 45 -1.68 -11.50 23.42
C VAL A 45 -1.95 -11.28 21.93
N SER A 46 -3.09 -11.74 21.44
CA SER A 46 -3.45 -11.71 20.02
C SER A 46 -4.90 -11.27 19.82
N PHE A 47 -5.07 -10.27 18.95
CA PHE A 47 -6.35 -9.71 18.49
C PHE A 47 -6.49 -9.85 16.97
N ARG A 48 -5.85 -10.88 16.39
CA ARG A 48 -5.96 -11.21 14.97
C ARG A 48 -7.42 -11.31 14.55
N GLU A 49 -7.76 -10.66 13.45
CA GLU A 49 -9.12 -10.68 12.88
C GLU A 49 -10.21 -10.26 13.90
N HIS A 50 -9.86 -9.48 14.94
CA HIS A 50 -10.86 -8.91 15.85
C HIS A 50 -11.33 -7.56 15.34
N LYS A 51 -12.57 -7.23 15.69
CA LYS A 51 -13.17 -5.92 15.47
C LYS A 51 -13.27 -5.17 16.79
N LEU A 52 -12.55 -4.06 16.91
CA LEU A 52 -12.50 -3.19 18.07
C LEU A 52 -13.40 -1.97 17.77
N VAL A 53 -14.47 -1.77 18.54
CA VAL A 53 -15.53 -0.80 18.19
C VAL A 53 -15.81 0.18 19.32
N ASN A 54 -15.96 1.47 19.01
CA ASN A 54 -16.41 2.51 19.94
C ASN A 54 -15.58 2.60 21.23
N MET A 55 -14.27 2.37 21.16
CA MET A 55 -13.39 2.39 22.34
C MET A 55 -12.51 3.63 22.39
N ASP A 56 -12.36 4.19 23.59
CA ASP A 56 -11.29 5.16 23.88
C ASP A 56 -10.01 4.44 24.32
N LEU A 57 -9.08 4.33 23.37
CA LEU A 57 -7.76 3.74 23.51
C LEU A 57 -6.66 4.81 23.52
N SER A 58 -7.02 6.08 23.67
CA SER A 58 -6.06 7.18 23.64
C SER A 58 -5.00 7.02 24.72
N GLY A 59 -3.75 7.27 24.34
CA GLY A 59 -2.57 7.14 25.21
C GLY A 59 -2.29 5.74 25.74
N CYS A 60 -3.02 4.70 25.29
CA CYS A 60 -2.80 3.33 25.76
C CYS A 60 -1.48 2.77 25.21
N ASP A 61 -0.85 1.91 26.01
CA ASP A 61 0.30 1.10 25.61
C ASP A 61 -0.21 -0.23 25.04
N LEU A 62 -0.10 -0.39 23.73
CA LEU A 62 -0.52 -1.55 22.94
C LEU A 62 0.65 -2.12 22.12
N ARG A 63 1.88 -1.96 22.65
CA ARG A 63 3.11 -2.43 22.03
C ARG A 63 3.15 -3.96 22.01
N ASP A 64 3.87 -4.51 21.04
CA ASP A 64 4.15 -5.95 20.91
C ASP A 64 2.90 -6.84 20.74
N LEU A 65 1.77 -6.27 20.31
CA LEU A 65 0.51 -7.01 20.12
C LEU A 65 0.33 -7.49 18.67
N ASP A 66 -0.39 -8.60 18.51
CA ASP A 66 -0.75 -9.13 17.18
C ASP A 66 -2.16 -8.69 16.78
N PHE A 67 -2.26 -7.70 15.89
CA PHE A 67 -3.49 -7.17 15.31
C PHE A 67 -3.64 -7.55 13.84
N TRP A 68 -2.97 -8.59 13.35
CA TRP A 68 -3.09 -9.01 11.94
C TRP A 68 -4.56 -9.09 11.50
N ARG A 69 -4.93 -8.33 10.45
CA ARG A 69 -6.30 -8.22 9.92
C ARG A 69 -7.37 -7.71 10.90
N ALA A 70 -6.98 -7.05 11.99
CA ALA A 70 -7.93 -6.42 12.88
C ALA A 70 -8.60 -5.20 12.22
N SER A 71 -9.79 -4.86 12.70
CA SER A 71 -10.50 -3.63 12.36
C SER A 71 -10.68 -2.78 13.61
N PHE A 72 -10.30 -1.52 13.52
CA PHE A 72 -10.65 -0.50 14.52
C PHE A 72 -11.74 0.39 13.93
N GLU A 73 -12.88 0.48 14.60
CA GLU A 73 -14.02 1.26 14.14
C GLU A 73 -14.44 2.25 15.22
N LYS A 74 -14.50 3.54 14.87
CA LYS A 74 -14.95 4.60 15.79
C LYS A 74 -14.15 4.63 17.09
N CYS A 75 -12.87 4.26 17.02
CA CYS A 75 -11.98 4.23 18.17
C CYS A 75 -11.17 5.53 18.25
N ASN A 76 -10.93 6.00 19.47
CA ASN A 76 -9.93 7.02 19.71
C ASN A 76 -8.58 6.36 19.98
N LEU A 77 -7.65 6.47 19.04
CA LEU A 77 -6.27 5.96 19.08
C LEU A 77 -5.24 7.11 19.18
N THR A 78 -5.70 8.29 19.60
CA THR A 78 -4.82 9.46 19.74
C THR A 78 -3.70 9.17 20.73
N ASN A 79 -2.45 9.38 20.32
CA ASN A 79 -1.25 9.11 21.11
C ASN A 79 -1.09 7.65 21.62
N THR A 80 -1.81 6.68 21.05
CA THR A 80 -1.66 5.27 21.38
C THR A 80 -0.30 4.74 20.89
N ASP A 81 0.32 3.84 21.64
CA ASP A 81 1.59 3.22 21.26
C ASP A 81 1.37 1.78 20.77
N LEU A 82 1.51 1.57 19.46
CA LEU A 82 1.44 0.28 18.75
C LEU A 82 2.84 -0.15 18.25
N SER A 83 3.91 0.36 18.87
CA SER A 83 5.27 0.03 18.45
C SER A 83 5.52 -1.49 18.53
N ARG A 84 6.23 -2.03 17.53
CA ARG A 84 6.57 -3.46 17.37
C ARG A 84 5.37 -4.41 17.19
N SER A 85 4.16 -3.88 17.05
CA SER A 85 2.97 -4.69 16.82
C SER A 85 2.90 -5.24 15.39
N VAL A 86 2.22 -6.37 15.22
CA VAL A 86 1.85 -6.91 13.90
C VAL A 86 0.56 -6.24 13.48
N MET A 87 0.61 -5.45 12.41
CA MET A 87 -0.45 -4.58 11.92
C MET A 87 -0.75 -4.82 10.44
N ASP A 88 -0.30 -5.95 9.87
CA ASP A 88 -0.57 -6.26 8.47
C ASP A 88 -2.09 -6.38 8.24
N ASP A 89 -2.53 -5.83 7.10
CA ASP A 89 -3.92 -5.78 6.67
C ASP A 89 -4.87 -5.15 7.72
N VAL A 90 -4.38 -4.28 8.62
CA VAL A 90 -5.25 -3.58 9.59
C VAL A 90 -6.06 -2.47 8.90
N SER A 91 -7.32 -2.34 9.30
CA SER A 91 -8.19 -1.25 8.87
C SER A 91 -8.56 -0.33 10.03
N PHE A 92 -8.50 0.97 9.78
CA PHE A 92 -9.06 2.01 10.65
C PHE A 92 -10.26 2.63 9.93
N TYR A 93 -11.41 2.67 10.59
CA TYR A 93 -12.63 3.29 10.07
C TYR A 93 -13.16 4.29 11.09
N ASP A 94 -13.31 5.55 10.66
CA ASP A 94 -13.83 6.63 11.51
C ASP A 94 -13.06 6.77 12.85
N CYS A 95 -11.74 6.56 12.82
CA CYS A 95 -10.89 6.58 14.01
C CYS A 95 -10.13 7.90 14.15
N GLN A 96 -9.75 8.25 15.38
CA GLN A 96 -8.82 9.33 15.66
C GLN A 96 -7.41 8.75 15.85
N ILE A 97 -6.45 9.06 14.98
CA ILE A 97 -5.11 8.45 15.04
C ILE A 97 -3.95 9.45 15.20
N ARG A 98 -4.24 10.72 15.51
CA ARG A 98 -3.20 11.75 15.67
C ARG A 98 -2.18 11.34 16.75
N GLY A 99 -0.90 11.50 16.48
CA GLY A 99 0.18 11.15 17.41
C GLY A 99 0.35 9.65 17.67
N MET A 100 -0.37 8.77 16.97
CA MET A 100 -0.24 7.32 17.13
C MET A 100 1.17 6.86 16.78
N LYS A 101 1.77 6.05 17.65
CA LYS A 101 3.13 5.51 17.45
C LYS A 101 3.04 4.12 16.89
N MET A 102 3.68 3.88 15.76
CA MET A 102 3.75 2.60 15.06
C MET A 102 5.21 2.25 14.77
N ARG A 103 6.12 2.51 15.72
CA ARG A 103 7.55 2.33 15.50
C ARG A 103 7.90 0.86 15.34
N ASP A 104 8.75 0.54 14.39
CA ASP A 104 9.22 -0.82 14.13
C ASP A 104 8.08 -1.85 13.93
N CYS A 105 6.88 -1.41 13.53
CA CYS A 105 5.75 -2.31 13.29
C CYS A 105 5.81 -2.93 11.89
N ASN A 106 5.09 -4.04 11.70
CA ASN A 106 4.79 -4.54 10.35
C ASN A 106 3.37 -4.13 9.98
N ALA A 107 3.20 -3.11 9.14
CA ALA A 107 1.89 -2.53 8.79
C ALA A 107 1.54 -2.72 7.31
N ARG A 108 2.01 -3.82 6.70
CA ARG A 108 1.82 -4.08 5.28
C ARG A 108 0.33 -4.13 4.94
N GLY A 109 -0.12 -3.47 3.88
CA GLY A 109 -1.52 -3.48 3.49
C GLY A 109 -2.47 -2.74 4.45
N ALA A 110 -1.96 -2.08 5.50
CA ALA A 110 -2.78 -1.30 6.42
C ALA A 110 -3.43 -0.09 5.71
N SER A 111 -4.67 0.24 6.07
CA SER A 111 -5.40 1.36 5.48
C SER A 111 -5.47 2.57 6.40
N PHE A 112 -4.86 3.68 5.98
CA PHE A 112 -4.91 4.99 6.64
C PHE A 112 -5.76 6.03 5.88
N ARG A 113 -6.59 5.58 4.93
CA ARG A 113 -7.41 6.47 4.08
C ARG A 113 -8.25 7.45 4.90
N TYR A 114 -8.32 8.71 4.47
CA TYR A 114 -9.12 9.79 5.10
C TYR A 114 -8.78 10.13 6.55
N HIS A 115 -7.67 9.61 7.10
CA HIS A 115 -7.28 9.92 8.47
C HIS A 115 -6.36 11.15 8.52
N ASP A 116 -6.39 11.83 9.66
CA ASP A 116 -5.39 12.85 9.98
C ASP A 116 -4.11 12.17 10.49
N MET A 117 -3.05 12.30 9.70
CA MET A 117 -1.76 11.67 9.96
C MET A 117 -0.82 12.54 10.82
N GLU A 118 -1.31 13.65 11.37
CA GLU A 118 -0.51 14.56 12.19
C GLU A 118 0.15 13.83 13.37
N GLY A 119 1.48 13.82 13.37
CA GLY A 119 2.30 13.23 14.43
C GLY A 119 2.30 11.70 14.46
N VAL A 120 1.69 11.01 13.47
CA VAL A 120 1.79 9.56 13.36
C VAL A 120 3.26 9.17 13.11
N ASP A 121 3.77 8.24 13.92
CA ASP A 121 5.18 7.84 13.90
C ASP A 121 5.36 6.45 13.31
N LEU A 122 5.88 6.39 12.08
CA LEU A 122 6.19 5.19 11.30
C LEU A 122 7.71 4.88 11.28
N SER A 123 8.49 5.40 12.22
CA SER A 123 9.95 5.15 12.29
C SER A 123 10.24 3.64 12.36
N GLY A 124 11.06 3.11 11.46
CA GLY A 124 11.35 1.68 11.36
C GLY A 124 10.20 0.78 10.88
N ALA A 125 9.00 1.34 10.65
CA ALA A 125 7.85 0.55 10.20
C ALA A 125 8.01 0.02 8.78
N ASN A 126 7.39 -1.12 8.50
CA ASN A 126 7.20 -1.61 7.14
C ASN A 126 5.78 -1.32 6.66
N ILE A 127 5.63 -0.38 5.73
CA ILE A 127 4.32 0.05 5.21
C ILE A 127 4.07 -0.38 3.76
N TYR A 128 4.67 -1.50 3.35
CA TYR A 128 4.46 -2.06 2.01
C TYR A 128 2.97 -2.22 1.69
N ALA A 129 2.51 -1.69 0.55
CA ALA A 129 1.11 -1.71 0.12
C ALA A 129 0.11 -1.07 1.10
N SER A 130 0.58 -0.32 2.11
CA SER A 130 -0.32 0.47 2.97
C SER A 130 -0.92 1.63 2.18
N ILE A 131 -2.16 1.98 2.48
CA ILE A 131 -2.93 2.95 1.70
C ILE A 131 -3.03 4.27 2.46
N LEU A 132 -2.49 5.35 1.88
CA LEU A 132 -2.53 6.72 2.41
C LEU A 132 -3.35 7.67 1.54
N GLU A 133 -4.14 7.12 0.61
CA GLU A 133 -5.02 7.87 -0.28
C GLU A 133 -6.00 8.74 0.54
N ASP A 134 -6.09 10.02 0.17
CA ASP A 134 -6.96 11.01 0.81
C ASP A 134 -6.77 11.19 2.33
N ALA A 135 -5.70 10.64 2.91
CA ALA A 135 -5.24 11.05 4.23
C ALA A 135 -4.84 12.54 4.19
N ILE A 136 -4.85 13.21 5.34
CA ILE A 136 -4.40 14.61 5.46
C ILE A 136 -3.16 14.68 6.35
N ASN A 137 -2.38 15.76 6.21
CA ASN A 137 -1.13 15.96 6.94
C ASN A 137 -0.09 14.84 6.71
N GLN A 138 0.00 14.26 5.50
CA GLN A 138 1.02 13.23 5.21
C GLN A 138 2.47 13.75 5.33
N ASP A 139 2.68 15.05 5.20
CA ASP A 139 3.95 15.75 5.41
C ASP A 139 4.36 15.79 6.90
N LYS A 140 3.42 15.57 7.82
CA LYS A 140 3.65 15.53 9.27
C LYS A 140 3.88 14.11 9.81
N ILE A 141 3.95 13.11 8.94
CA ILE A 141 4.28 11.74 9.33
C ILE A 141 5.75 11.68 9.74
N VAL A 142 6.01 11.15 10.93
CA VAL A 142 7.38 10.92 11.42
C VAL A 142 7.89 9.61 10.83
N THR A 143 9.06 9.67 10.19
CA THR A 143 9.77 8.51 9.62
C THR A 143 11.27 8.63 9.86
N ASP A 144 11.98 7.51 9.74
CA ASP A 144 13.44 7.46 9.80
C ASP A 144 14.01 6.68 8.59
N GLU A 145 15.32 6.49 8.55
CA GLU A 145 16.02 5.74 7.50
C GLU A 145 15.66 4.25 7.45
N ARG A 146 15.04 3.73 8.52
CA ARG A 146 14.66 2.32 8.65
C ARG A 146 13.23 2.11 8.15
N THR A 147 12.41 3.15 8.06
CA THR A 147 11.04 3.08 7.52
C THR A 147 11.06 2.57 6.09
N LYS A 148 10.42 1.42 5.85
CA LYS A 148 10.39 0.76 4.53
C LYS A 148 9.16 1.19 3.76
N TRP A 149 9.32 1.39 2.45
CA TRP A 149 8.25 1.72 1.49
C TRP A 149 7.54 3.06 1.71
N PHE A 150 8.07 3.94 2.56
CA PHE A 150 7.58 5.32 2.63
C PHE A 150 8.15 6.20 1.53
N ARG A 151 9.45 6.08 1.23
CA ARG A 151 10.08 6.85 0.14
C ARG A 151 9.86 6.14 -1.20
N MET A 152 9.90 6.91 -2.29
CA MET A 152 9.81 6.32 -3.64
C MET A 152 10.98 5.36 -3.85
N THR A 153 10.71 4.21 -4.44
CA THR A 153 11.74 3.23 -4.78
C THR A 153 12.33 3.47 -6.16
N CYS A 154 11.66 4.25 -7.02
CA CYS A 154 12.21 4.71 -8.29
C CYS A 154 13.26 5.82 -8.09
N PRO A 155 14.22 5.95 -9.03
CA PRO A 155 15.12 7.09 -9.04
C PRO A 155 14.36 8.42 -9.06
N GLU A 156 14.63 9.28 -8.08
CA GLU A 156 14.01 10.61 -7.97
C GLU A 156 14.44 11.55 -9.11
N GLU A 157 15.67 11.37 -9.59
CA GLU A 157 16.27 12.18 -10.65
C GLU A 157 16.86 11.31 -11.76
N GLY A 158 17.08 11.93 -12.93
CA GLY A 158 17.73 11.29 -14.07
C GLY A 158 16.84 10.29 -14.82
N PRO A 159 17.34 9.76 -15.94
CA PRO A 159 16.63 8.76 -16.72
C PRO A 159 16.77 7.37 -16.11
N PHE A 160 15.77 6.51 -16.30
CA PHE A 160 15.82 5.11 -15.87
C PHE A 160 15.01 4.19 -16.79
N ILE A 161 15.27 2.88 -16.72
CA ILE A 161 14.52 1.85 -17.45
C ILE A 161 13.37 1.34 -16.57
N ALA A 162 12.21 1.16 -17.21
CA ALA A 162 11.00 0.69 -16.58
C ALA A 162 10.29 -0.35 -17.45
N TRP A 163 9.47 -1.18 -16.82
CA TRP A 163 8.72 -2.25 -17.47
C TRP A 163 7.21 -2.11 -17.24
N LYS A 164 6.42 -2.42 -18.26
CA LYS A 164 4.95 -2.50 -18.18
C LYS A 164 4.43 -3.73 -18.90
N CYS A 165 3.65 -4.52 -18.18
CA CYS A 165 3.01 -5.70 -18.70
C CYS A 165 1.67 -5.30 -19.30
N CYS A 166 1.41 -5.73 -20.52
CA CYS A 166 0.30 -5.32 -21.38
C CYS A 166 -0.61 -6.52 -21.65
N THR A 167 -1.67 -6.31 -22.44
CA THR A 167 -2.51 -7.42 -22.92
C THR A 167 -1.66 -8.45 -23.69
N ASP A 168 -2.19 -9.67 -23.83
CA ASP A 168 -1.48 -10.82 -24.42
C ASP A 168 -0.14 -11.15 -23.75
N LEU A 169 0.03 -10.75 -22.48
CA LEU A 169 1.25 -10.97 -21.70
C LEU A 169 2.52 -10.38 -22.38
N ARG A 170 2.35 -9.28 -23.12
CA ARG A 170 3.46 -8.53 -23.71
C ARG A 170 4.12 -7.65 -22.67
N VAL A 171 5.44 -7.67 -22.60
CA VAL A 171 6.23 -6.86 -21.66
C VAL A 171 6.90 -5.74 -22.44
N VAL A 172 6.52 -4.51 -22.13
CA VAL A 172 7.06 -3.28 -22.70
C VAL A 172 8.23 -2.82 -21.85
N MET A 173 9.42 -2.70 -22.45
CA MET A 173 10.58 -2.03 -21.85
C MET A 173 10.61 -0.58 -22.32
N MET A 174 10.75 0.35 -21.38
CA MET A 174 10.67 1.79 -21.66
C MET A 174 11.82 2.55 -21.00
N LEU A 175 12.26 3.62 -21.66
CA LEU A 175 13.11 4.65 -21.06
C LEU A 175 12.20 5.74 -20.49
N VAL A 176 12.27 5.96 -19.19
CA VAL A 176 11.71 7.15 -18.54
C VAL A 176 12.77 8.24 -18.58
N PRO A 177 12.53 9.38 -19.26
CA PRO A 177 13.52 10.44 -19.37
C PRO A 177 13.61 11.26 -18.06
N ALA A 178 14.67 12.05 -17.91
CA ALA A 178 14.93 12.80 -16.66
C ALA A 178 13.82 13.79 -16.31
N GLU A 179 13.20 14.42 -17.31
CA GLU A 179 12.14 15.42 -17.16
C GLU A 179 10.76 14.83 -16.91
N ALA A 180 10.58 13.51 -17.03
CA ALA A 180 9.28 12.88 -16.76
C ALA A 180 8.93 13.01 -15.27
N LYS A 181 7.69 13.44 -15.00
CA LYS A 181 7.13 13.36 -13.66
C LYS A 181 6.97 11.88 -13.30
N ARG A 182 7.20 11.56 -12.03
CA ARG A 182 7.18 10.18 -11.51
C ARG A 182 6.62 10.18 -10.09
N CYS A 183 5.87 9.14 -9.75
CA CYS A 183 5.40 8.96 -8.40
C CYS A 183 5.26 7.47 -8.06
N MET A 184 5.55 7.13 -6.81
CA MET A 184 5.30 5.83 -6.21
C MET A 184 4.72 6.02 -4.81
N ALA A 185 3.68 5.24 -4.51
CA ALA A 185 3.08 5.19 -3.18
C ALA A 185 3.94 4.32 -2.26
N THR A 186 3.45 3.12 -1.95
CA THR A 186 4.04 2.18 -0.98
C THR A 186 4.30 0.79 -1.58
N GLN A 187 4.29 0.68 -2.91
CA GLN A 187 4.42 -0.58 -3.67
C GLN A 187 5.59 -0.54 -4.65
N GLU A 188 5.85 -1.65 -5.35
CA GLU A 188 6.84 -1.77 -6.44
C GLU A 188 6.43 -1.01 -7.71
N SER A 189 5.13 -0.77 -7.87
CA SER A 189 4.60 -0.08 -9.03
C SER A 189 4.55 1.43 -8.83
N GLY A 190 4.68 2.15 -9.93
CA GLY A 190 4.61 3.59 -9.97
C GLY A 190 3.88 4.09 -11.19
N ARG A 191 3.78 5.42 -11.29
CA ARG A 191 3.28 6.12 -12.47
C ARG A 191 4.32 7.09 -12.98
N VAL A 192 4.45 7.21 -14.29
CA VAL A 192 5.24 8.25 -14.96
C VAL A 192 4.39 9.02 -15.97
N SER A 193 4.75 10.27 -16.23
CA SER A 193 4.04 11.12 -17.20
C SER A 193 4.48 10.91 -18.64
N LYS A 194 5.65 10.29 -18.86
CA LYS A 194 6.24 10.14 -20.19
C LYS A 194 7.25 9.00 -20.23
N ALA A 195 7.27 8.25 -21.32
CA ALA A 195 8.29 7.25 -21.57
C ALA A 195 8.55 7.07 -23.08
N LYS A 196 9.74 6.57 -23.44
CA LYS A 196 10.03 6.08 -24.79
C LYS A 196 10.01 4.56 -24.79
N VAL A 197 9.22 3.97 -25.67
CA VAL A 197 9.17 2.51 -25.82
C VAL A 197 10.45 2.03 -26.51
N LEU A 198 11.18 1.12 -25.88
CA LEU A 198 12.44 0.58 -26.38
C LEU A 198 12.25 -0.77 -27.06
N SER A 199 11.47 -1.66 -26.44
CA SER A 199 11.17 -2.99 -26.98
C SER A 199 9.90 -3.55 -26.39
N ILE A 200 9.26 -4.47 -27.12
CA ILE A 200 8.09 -5.21 -26.64
C ILE A 200 8.33 -6.69 -26.92
N LYS A 201 8.26 -7.53 -25.88
CA LYS A 201 8.55 -8.97 -25.99
C LYS A 201 7.52 -9.81 -25.24
N SER A 202 7.46 -11.10 -25.55
CA SER A 202 6.76 -12.07 -24.70
C SER A 202 7.44 -12.18 -23.33
N ILE A 203 6.71 -12.73 -22.35
CA ILE A 203 7.21 -12.93 -20.99
C ILE A 203 8.53 -13.75 -20.95
N ASP A 204 8.63 -14.74 -21.84
CA ASP A 204 9.78 -15.63 -22.00
C ASP A 204 10.82 -15.12 -23.01
N GLU A 205 10.62 -13.91 -23.54
CA GLU A 205 11.46 -13.21 -24.52
C GLU A 205 11.67 -13.92 -25.88
N ARG A 206 10.90 -14.96 -26.18
CA ARG A 206 11.00 -15.69 -27.46
C ARG A 206 10.40 -14.93 -28.64
N GLU A 207 9.40 -14.10 -28.38
CA GLU A 207 8.71 -13.32 -29.39
C GLU A 207 8.96 -11.82 -29.18
N SER A 208 9.04 -11.09 -30.28
CA SER A 208 9.13 -9.62 -30.31
C SER A 208 7.94 -9.06 -31.07
N TYR A 209 7.45 -7.90 -30.64
CA TYR A 209 6.29 -7.24 -31.20
C TYR A 209 6.58 -5.76 -31.47
N GLU A 210 5.89 -5.19 -32.45
CA GLU A 210 5.99 -3.76 -32.75
C GLU A 210 5.07 -2.91 -31.86
N TRP A 211 4.04 -3.52 -31.26
CA TRP A 211 3.07 -2.84 -30.41
C TRP A 211 2.54 -3.70 -29.26
N ALA A 212 1.97 -3.04 -28.25
CA ALA A 212 1.19 -3.65 -27.16
C ALA A 212 0.06 -2.71 -26.70
N GLN A 213 -1.04 -3.26 -26.20
CA GLN A 213 -2.16 -2.49 -25.68
C GLN A 213 -2.15 -2.52 -24.14
N SER A 214 -2.46 -1.39 -23.51
CA SER A 214 -2.54 -1.30 -22.05
C SER A 214 -3.58 -2.28 -21.48
N THR A 215 -3.29 -2.84 -20.30
CA THR A 215 -4.25 -3.69 -19.56
C THR A 215 -5.36 -2.89 -18.86
N VAL A 216 -5.22 -1.57 -18.77
CA VAL A 216 -6.12 -0.70 -17.99
C VAL A 216 -6.90 0.25 -18.89
N ASP A 217 -6.29 0.72 -19.98
CA ASP A 217 -6.89 1.67 -20.91
C ASP A 217 -6.95 1.03 -22.31
N PRO A 218 -8.13 0.63 -22.79
CA PRO A 218 -8.25 -0.06 -24.07
C PRO A 218 -7.84 0.81 -25.27
N ASP A 219 -7.81 2.13 -25.12
CA ASP A 219 -7.46 3.06 -26.21
C ASP A 219 -5.97 3.46 -26.16
N PHE A 220 -5.21 2.93 -25.19
CA PHE A 220 -3.79 3.26 -25.02
C PHE A 220 -2.87 2.16 -25.56
N TYR A 221 -2.02 2.53 -26.52
CA TYR A 221 -1.09 1.64 -27.18
C TYR A 221 0.36 2.09 -27.01
N TYR A 222 1.24 1.10 -26.86
CA TYR A 222 2.68 1.24 -26.87
C TYR A 222 3.19 0.77 -28.24
N GLU A 223 4.03 1.56 -28.89
CA GLU A 223 4.67 1.23 -30.16
C GLU A 223 6.18 1.41 -30.05
N VAL A 224 6.96 0.44 -30.54
CA VAL A 224 8.42 0.47 -30.45
C VAL A 224 9.00 1.75 -31.07
N GLY A 225 9.89 2.41 -30.34
CA GLY A 225 10.56 3.65 -30.75
C GLY A 225 9.74 4.93 -30.54
N LYS A 226 8.45 4.84 -30.22
CA LYS A 226 7.58 6.00 -29.97
C LYS A 226 7.71 6.52 -28.54
N TRP A 227 7.48 7.81 -28.40
CA TRP A 227 7.21 8.44 -27.11
C TRP A 227 5.74 8.28 -26.78
N VAL A 228 5.44 7.99 -25.52
CA VAL A 228 4.09 7.83 -24.99
C VAL A 228 3.87 8.76 -23.82
N GLU A 229 2.68 9.35 -23.76
CA GLU A 229 2.18 10.21 -22.68
C GLU A 229 0.73 9.81 -22.38
N PRO A 230 0.31 9.73 -21.11
CA PRO A 230 -1.01 9.25 -20.73
C PRO A 230 -2.12 10.18 -21.24
N ALA A 231 -3.09 9.64 -21.99
CA ALA A 231 -4.18 10.43 -22.59
C ALA A 231 -5.03 11.18 -21.55
N ASN A 232 -5.20 10.58 -20.37
CA ASN A 232 -5.97 11.12 -19.25
C ASN A 232 -5.12 11.95 -18.27
N GLY A 233 -3.93 12.40 -18.69
CA GLY A 233 -3.02 13.18 -17.87
C GLY A 233 -2.26 12.36 -16.82
N PHE A 234 -1.60 13.06 -15.90
CA PHE A 234 -0.76 12.45 -14.86
C PHE A 234 -1.19 12.94 -13.49
N GLN A 235 -1.44 12.01 -12.56
CA GLN A 235 -1.74 12.32 -11.16
C GLN A 235 -0.45 12.46 -10.36
N GLU A 236 -0.13 13.70 -9.96
CA GLU A 236 1.08 14.03 -9.20
C GLU A 236 1.01 13.60 -7.73
N ASN A 237 -0.19 13.49 -7.16
CA ASN A 237 -0.32 12.99 -5.80
C ASN A 237 0.03 11.50 -5.77
N ARG A 238 1.24 11.20 -5.28
CA ARG A 238 1.77 9.83 -5.22
C ARG A 238 0.87 8.87 -4.46
N TRP A 239 0.09 9.36 -3.49
CA TRP A 239 -0.79 8.56 -2.65
C TRP A 239 -2.09 8.11 -3.36
N LYS A 240 -2.43 8.70 -4.51
CA LYS A 240 -3.58 8.27 -5.32
C LYS A 240 -3.16 7.15 -6.25
N ASP A 241 -3.09 5.92 -5.75
CA ASP A 241 -2.38 4.84 -6.47
C ASP A 241 -3.09 4.37 -7.75
N SER A 242 -4.42 4.28 -7.69
CA SER A 242 -5.30 3.92 -8.82
C SER A 242 -5.68 5.15 -9.64
N SER A 243 -4.70 5.81 -10.26
CA SER A 243 -4.92 7.09 -10.96
C SER A 243 -4.19 7.18 -12.31
N PRO A 244 -4.51 8.21 -13.13
CA PRO A 244 -3.92 8.40 -14.45
C PRO A 244 -2.39 8.53 -14.44
N GLY A 245 -1.76 7.91 -15.43
CA GLY A 245 -0.32 7.87 -15.64
C GLY A 245 0.09 6.60 -16.39
N ILE A 246 1.32 6.55 -16.90
CA ILE A 246 1.87 5.30 -17.41
C ILE A 246 2.33 4.49 -16.21
N HIS A 247 1.59 3.43 -15.90
CA HIS A 247 1.96 2.51 -14.82
C HIS A 247 3.23 1.74 -15.20
N PHE A 248 4.12 1.52 -14.24
CA PHE A 248 5.39 0.87 -14.50
C PHE A 248 5.92 0.11 -13.27
N PHE A 249 6.90 -0.76 -13.52
CA PHE A 249 7.75 -1.42 -12.54
C PHE A 249 9.22 -1.13 -12.85
N ILE A 250 10.07 -1.04 -11.84
CA ILE A 250 11.52 -0.86 -11.99
C ILE A 250 12.21 -2.19 -12.25
N ASP A 251 11.61 -3.30 -11.82
CA ASP A 251 12.13 -4.63 -12.08
C ASP A 251 11.20 -5.39 -13.03
N ARG A 252 11.80 -6.06 -14.02
CA ARG A 252 11.07 -6.82 -15.03
C ARG A 252 10.34 -8.00 -14.42
N GLN A 253 10.95 -8.71 -13.46
CA GLN A 253 10.33 -9.89 -12.85
C GLN A 253 9.12 -9.48 -12.00
N GLN A 254 9.21 -8.37 -11.26
CA GLN A 254 8.08 -7.81 -10.51
C GLN A 254 6.89 -7.46 -11.43
N CYS A 255 7.14 -6.88 -12.61
CA CYS A 255 6.10 -6.64 -13.61
C CYS A 255 5.36 -7.93 -13.98
N ILE A 256 6.13 -8.98 -14.25
CA ILE A 256 5.62 -10.27 -14.71
C ILE A 256 4.82 -10.95 -13.59
N ASP A 257 5.38 -10.99 -12.39
CA ASP A 257 4.77 -11.58 -11.20
C ASP A 257 3.46 -10.88 -10.85
N TYR A 258 3.36 -9.57 -11.07
CA TYR A 258 2.12 -8.83 -10.88
C TYR A 258 1.00 -9.26 -11.83
N GLN A 259 1.32 -9.51 -13.10
CA GLN A 259 0.35 -9.89 -14.12
C GLN A 259 -0.06 -11.38 -14.04
N ALA A 260 0.76 -12.21 -13.39
CA ALA A 260 0.52 -13.66 -13.22
C ALA A 260 -0.34 -14.02 -12.00
N LYS A 261 -0.72 -13.03 -11.16
CA LYS A 261 -1.59 -13.17 -9.98
C LYS A 261 -3.06 -13.03 -10.35
#